data_AF-A0A1G5K107-F1
#
_entry.id   AF-A0A1G5K107-F1
#
_cell.length_a   1.000
_cell.length_b   1.000
_cell.length_c   1.000
_cell.angle_alpha   90.00
_cell.angle_beta   90.00
_cell.angle_gamma   90.00
#
_symmetry.space_group_name_H-M   'P 1'
#
loop_
_entity.id
_entity.type
_entity.pdbx_description
1 polymer ?
#
loop_
_entity_poly.entity_id
_entity_poly.type
_entity_poly.pdbx_seq_one_letter_code
_entity_poly.pdbx_strand_id
1 'polypeptide(L)'
;MRLLNCSLFRWTLERAGEVSQLDVQGRLTLDQAAIARTAVLNGTGIGFFIEKDVAEDIAAGRLIRLLDKWTPPRPGFSLFYPGRCNASAGFTAFLAMARDTAAKEAAICR
;
A
#
# COMPACT_ATOMS: atom_id res chain seq x y z
N MET A 1 10.14 6.37 -4.94
CA MET A 1 10.63 5.51 -3.84
C MET A 1 11.88 4.78 -4.29
N ARG A 2 12.94 4.82 -3.49
CA ARG A 2 14.16 4.04 -3.75
C ARG A 2 14.03 2.69 -3.04
N LEU A 3 14.37 1.62 -3.73
CA LEU A 3 14.38 0.25 -3.20
C LEU A 3 15.72 -0.06 -2.52
N LEU A 4 15.80 -1.17 -1.78
CA LEU A 4 17.02 -1.58 -1.08
C LEU A 4 18.24 -1.77 -2.00
N ASN A 5 18.01 -2.04 -3.29
CA ASN A 5 19.04 -2.15 -4.32
C ASN A 5 19.39 -0.80 -4.98
N CYS A 6 19.01 0.33 -4.37
CA CYS A 6 19.17 1.69 -4.89
C CYS A 6 18.43 2.00 -6.21
N SER A 7 17.65 1.06 -6.76
CA SER A 7 16.82 1.32 -7.94
C SER A 7 15.56 2.11 -7.58
N LEU A 8 14.99 2.82 -8.56
CA LEU A 8 13.71 3.49 -8.40
C LEU A 8 12.58 2.48 -8.58
N PHE A 9 11.61 2.53 -7.67
CA PHE A 9 10.37 1.79 -7.82
C PHE A 9 9.60 2.35 -9.02
N ARG A 10 9.48 1.53 -10.08
CA ARG A 10 8.62 1.83 -11.23
C ARG A 10 7.16 1.66 -10.81
N TRP A 11 6.34 2.65 -11.12
CA TRP A 11 4.94 2.63 -10.75
C TRP A 11 4.23 1.59 -11.60
N THR A 12 3.77 0.53 -10.95
CA THR A 12 2.99 -0.52 -11.60
C THR A 12 1.52 -0.15 -11.51
N LEU A 13 0.94 0.16 -12.67
CA LEU A 13 -0.48 0.40 -12.88
C LEU A 13 -1.06 -0.78 -13.67
N GLU A 14 -2.30 -1.13 -13.40
CA GLU A 14 -2.97 -2.25 -14.08
C GLU A 14 -4.36 -1.83 -14.54
N ARG A 15 -4.74 -2.16 -15.77
CA ARG A 15 -6.09 -1.93 -16.26
C ARG A 15 -6.54 -3.11 -17.11
N ALA A 16 -7.62 -3.78 -16.70
CA ALA A 16 -8.21 -4.89 -17.46
C ALA A 16 -7.18 -5.97 -17.89
N GLY A 17 -6.23 -6.30 -17.01
CA GLY A 17 -5.15 -7.25 -17.27
C GLY A 17 -3.92 -6.68 -18.00
N GLU A 18 -3.96 -5.42 -18.42
CA GLU A 18 -2.80 -4.71 -18.98
C GLU A 18 -1.99 -4.06 -17.86
N VAL A 19 -0.73 -4.48 -17.70
CA VAL A 19 0.19 -3.92 -16.70
C VAL A 19 1.10 -2.89 -17.36
N SER A 20 1.01 -1.65 -16.91
CA SER A 20 1.89 -0.54 -17.31
C SER A 20 2.88 -0.22 -16.21
N GLN A 21 4.17 -0.20 -16.55
CA GLN A 21 5.24 0.24 -15.65
C GLN A 21 5.71 1.63 -16.06
N LEU A 22 5.44 2.63 -15.23
CA LEU A 22 5.87 4.00 -15.47
C LEU A 22 7.15 4.30 -14.70
N ASP A 23 8.16 4.79 -15.42
CA ASP A 23 9.33 5.40 -14.80
C ASP A 23 9.06 6.90 -14.61
N VAL A 24 8.76 7.28 -13.37
CA VAL A 24 8.39 8.65 -13.03
C VAL A 24 9.66 9.45 -12.73
N GLN A 25 10.04 10.32 -13.67
CA GLN A 25 11.12 11.28 -13.45
C GLN A 25 10.63 12.49 -12.65
N GLY A 26 10.59 12.32 -11.34
CA GLY A 26 10.23 13.39 -10.40
C GLY A 26 11.44 14.20 -9.93
N ARG A 27 11.22 15.49 -9.61
CA ARG A 27 12.23 16.36 -8.97
C ARG A 27 12.56 15.95 -7.53
N LEU A 28 11.70 15.12 -6.93
CA LEU A 28 11.81 14.67 -5.55
C LEU A 28 11.61 13.15 -5.51
N THR A 29 12.59 12.45 -4.95
CA THR A 29 12.49 11.01 -4.66
C THR A 29 12.54 10.80 -3.16
N LEU A 30 11.42 10.34 -2.60
CA LEU A 30 11.30 9.98 -1.19
C LEU A 30 11.09 8.48 -1.06
N ASP A 31 11.67 7.89 -0.03
CA ASP A 31 11.59 6.47 0.31
C ASP A 31 10.64 6.20 1.50
N GLN A 32 10.35 7.22 2.31
CA GLN A 32 9.39 7.15 3.41
C GLN A 32 8.00 7.66 2.98
N ALA A 33 6.98 6.79 3.11
CA ALA A 33 5.60 7.12 2.74
C ALA A 33 5.06 8.34 3.51
N ALA A 34 5.37 8.46 4.81
CA ALA A 34 4.92 9.58 5.63
C ALA A 34 5.46 10.93 5.13
N ILE A 35 6.74 11.00 4.75
CA ILE A 35 7.36 12.22 4.22
C ILE A 35 6.77 12.53 2.83
N ALA A 36 6.58 11.50 2.00
CA ALA A 36 5.96 11.66 0.69
C ALA A 36 4.53 12.19 0.80
N ARG A 37 3.73 11.69 1.76
CA ARG A 37 2.38 12.17 2.04
C ARG A 37 2.40 13.66 2.41
N THR A 38 3.28 14.07 3.33
CA THR A 38 3.43 15.48 3.71
C THR A 38 3.81 16.35 2.52
N ALA A 39 4.73 15.92 1.66
CA ALA A 39 5.11 16.68 0.47
C ALA A 39 3.94 16.86 -0.52
N VAL A 40 3.15 15.80 -0.75
CA VAL A 40 1.97 15.84 -1.62
C VAL A 40 0.87 16.73 -1.04
N LEU A 41 0.62 16.65 0.26
CA LEU A 41 -0.34 17.53 0.95
C LEU A 41 0.04 19.02 0.88
N ASN A 42 1.34 19.32 0.77
CA ASN A 42 1.86 20.67 0.54
C ASN A 42 1.91 21.06 -0.96
N GLY A 43 1.32 20.26 -1.85
CA GLY A 43 1.24 20.57 -3.28
C GLY A 43 2.53 20.35 -4.07
N THR A 44 3.48 19.58 -3.54
CA THR A 44 4.79 19.36 -4.19
C THR A 44 4.71 18.41 -5.41
N GLY A 45 3.59 17.71 -5.60
CA GLY A 45 3.37 16.84 -6.76
C GLY A 45 2.36 15.72 -6.52
N ILE A 46 2.53 14.63 -7.25
CA ILE A 46 1.69 13.41 -7.17
C ILE A 46 2.48 12.31 -6.45
N GLY A 47 1.81 11.52 -5.62
CA GLY A 47 2.42 10.37 -4.95
C GLY A 47 1.67 9.07 -5.21
N PHE A 48 2.37 7.96 -5.02
CA PHE A 48 1.84 6.61 -5.12
C PHE A 48 1.83 6.00 -3.71
N PHE A 49 0.63 5.79 -3.17
CA PHE A 49 0.42 5.41 -1.77
C PHE A 49 -0.45 4.16 -1.66
N ILE A 50 -0.36 3.49 -0.51
CA ILE A 50 -1.36 2.49 -0.11
C ILE A 50 -2.60 3.24 0.35
N GLU A 51 -3.77 2.89 -0.19
CA GLU A 51 -5.03 3.60 0.05
C GLU A 51 -5.34 3.81 1.54
N LYS A 52 -5.10 2.80 2.37
CA LYS A 52 -5.31 2.88 3.83
C LYS A 52 -4.53 4.02 4.51
N ASP A 53 -3.36 4.37 3.99
CA ASP A 53 -2.48 5.39 4.60
C ASP A 53 -2.93 6.82 4.27
N VAL A 54 -3.81 6.97 3.27
CA VAL A 54 -4.30 8.27 2.76
C VAL A 54 -5.83 8.36 2.74
N ALA A 55 -6.53 7.32 3.19
CA ALA A 55 -7.99 7.23 3.15
C ALA A 55 -8.67 8.42 3.84
N GLU A 56 -8.14 8.83 5.01
CA GLU A 56 -8.65 10.01 5.74
C GLU A 56 -8.45 11.32 4.98
N ASP A 57 -7.34 11.47 4.25
CA ASP A 57 -7.09 12.68 3.46
C ASP A 57 -7.97 12.75 2.22
N ILE A 58 -8.24 11.59 1.61
CA ILE A 58 -9.16 11.49 0.48
C ILE A 58 -10.58 11.80 0.96
N ALA A 59 -11.01 11.21 2.07
CA ALA A 59 -12.32 11.49 2.67
C ALA A 59 -12.48 12.96 3.07
N ALA A 60 -11.40 13.60 3.54
CA ALA A 60 -11.39 15.02 3.87
C ALA A 60 -11.21 15.95 2.65
N GLY A 61 -11.10 15.41 1.43
CA GLY A 61 -10.91 16.19 0.20
C GLY A 61 -9.54 16.88 0.07
N ARG A 62 -8.57 16.53 0.94
CA ARG A 62 -7.18 17.04 0.86
C ARG A 62 -6.39 16.37 -0.24
N LEU A 63 -6.72 15.10 -0.54
CA LEU A 63 -6.14 14.33 -1.64
C LEU A 63 -7.24 13.86 -2.57
N ILE A 64 -6.91 13.75 -3.86
CA ILE A 64 -7.80 13.21 -4.89
C ILE A 64 -7.12 12.01 -5.51
N ARG A 65 -7.87 10.92 -5.66
CA ARG A 65 -7.37 9.70 -6.31
C ARG A 65 -7.24 9.96 -7.81
N LEU A 66 -6.09 9.60 -8.37
CA LEU A 66 -5.79 9.72 -9.79
C LEU A 66 -5.68 8.33 -10.40
N LEU A 67 -6.07 8.22 -11.67
CA LEU A 67 -5.97 6.97 -12.44
C LEU A 67 -6.71 5.79 -11.76
N ASP A 68 -7.89 6.04 -11.20
CA ASP A 68 -8.75 5.02 -10.56
C ASP A 68 -8.98 3.79 -11.45
N LYS A 69 -9.15 4.00 -12.75
CA LYS A 69 -9.35 2.93 -13.74
C LYS A 69 -8.11 2.05 -13.97
N TRP A 70 -6.95 2.52 -13.53
CA TRP A 70 -5.64 1.87 -13.64
C TRP A 70 -5.12 1.33 -12.30
N THR A 71 -5.94 1.40 -11.25
CA THR A 71 -5.59 0.92 -9.91
C THR A 71 -6.69 0.00 -9.40
N PRO A 72 -6.75 -1.27 -9.88
CA PRO A 72 -7.70 -2.23 -9.36
C PRO A 72 -7.43 -2.52 -7.88
N PRO A 73 -8.44 -2.99 -7.13
CA PRO A 73 -8.27 -3.42 -5.75
C PRO A 73 -7.17 -4.48 -5.67
N ARG A 74 -6.12 -4.20 -4.90
CA ARG A 74 -5.03 -5.16 -4.68
C ARG A 74 -5.43 -6.17 -3.60
N PRO A 75 -4.92 -7.41 -3.68
CA PRO A 75 -5.08 -8.37 -2.59
C PRO A 75 -4.52 -7.78 -1.29
N GLY A 76 -5.18 -8.11 -0.18
CA GLY A 76 -4.79 -7.64 1.15
C GLY A 76 -3.43 -8.15 1.60
N PHE A 77 -3.00 -7.69 2.77
CA PHE A 77 -1.73 -8.11 3.36
C PHE A 77 -1.74 -9.61 3.67
N SER A 78 -0.60 -10.26 3.44
CA SER A 78 -0.38 -11.67 3.76
C SER A 78 0.64 -11.80 4.90
N LEU A 79 0.37 -12.68 5.85
CA LEU A 79 1.30 -13.00 6.93
C LEU A 79 2.18 -14.19 6.52
N PHE A 80 3.45 -13.93 6.26
CA PHE A 80 4.42 -14.98 5.93
C PHE A 80 5.16 -15.45 7.19
N TYR A 81 5.16 -16.76 7.42
CA TYR A 81 5.92 -17.41 8.50
C TYR A 81 6.49 -18.75 8.04
N PRO A 82 7.67 -19.15 8.51
CA PRO A 82 8.29 -20.43 8.14
C PRO A 82 7.49 -21.60 8.72
N GLY A 83 7.01 -22.49 7.85
CA GLY A 83 6.14 -23.62 8.23
C GLY A 83 6.78 -24.75 9.02
N ARG A 84 8.05 -24.63 9.44
CA ARG A 84 8.81 -25.69 10.14
C ARG A 84 9.11 -25.38 11.60
N CYS A 85 8.64 -24.24 12.13
CA CYS A 85 8.78 -23.94 13.54
C CYS A 85 7.62 -24.57 14.31
N ASN A 86 7.92 -25.31 15.38
CA ASN A 86 6.91 -25.68 16.38
C ASN A 86 6.24 -24.38 16.87
N ALA A 87 5.09 -24.05 16.29
CA ALA A 87 4.36 -22.84 16.61
C ALA A 87 4.06 -22.86 18.11
N SER A 88 4.67 -21.93 18.85
CA SER A 88 4.37 -21.80 20.27
C SER A 88 2.86 -21.54 20.44
N ALA A 89 2.31 -21.91 21.60
CA ALA A 89 0.90 -21.64 21.89
C ALA A 89 0.54 -20.15 21.68
N GLY A 90 1.47 -19.24 22.03
CA GLY A 90 1.33 -17.81 21.77
C GLY A 90 1.29 -17.43 20.29
N PHE A 91 2.13 -18.06 19.45
CA PHE A 91 2.11 -17.80 18.01
C PHE A 91 0.82 -18.31 17.36
N THR A 92 0.34 -19.49 17.74
CA THR A 92 -0.96 -20.01 17.27
C THR A 92 -2.12 -19.12 17.70
N ALA A 93 -2.11 -18.62 18.94
CA ALA A 93 -3.11 -17.66 19.42
C ALA A 93 -3.06 -16.34 18.63
N PHE A 94 -1.86 -15.83 18.35
CA PHE A 94 -1.67 -14.66 17.50
C PHE A 94 -2.20 -14.88 16.08
N LEU A 95 -1.89 -16.02 15.46
CA LEU A 95 -2.41 -16.36 14.12
C LEU A 95 -3.94 -16.42 14.09
N ALA A 96 -4.56 -16.98 15.14
CA ALA A 96 -6.02 -17.02 15.26
C ALA A 96 -6.61 -15.60 15.38
N MET A 97 -6.02 -14.77 16.24
CA MET A 97 -6.44 -13.38 16.44
C MET A 97 -6.24 -12.52 15.18
N ALA A 98 -5.11 -12.67 14.48
CA ALA A 98 -4.82 -11.95 13.24
C ALA A 98 -5.83 -12.33 12.13
N ARG A 99 -6.20 -13.61 12.02
CA ARG A 99 -7.21 -14.07 11.07
C ARG A 99 -8.60 -13.54 11.41
N ASP A 100 -9.00 -13.55 12.68
CA ASP A 100 -10.29 -13.00 13.11
C ASP A 100 -10.36 -11.48 12.86
N THR A 101 -9.28 -10.77 13.12
CA THR A 101 -9.17 -9.32 12.87
C THR A 101 -9.26 -9.03 11.37
N ALA A 102 -8.54 -9.79 10.53
CA ALA A 102 -8.61 -9.65 9.08
C ALA A 102 -10.02 -9.98 8.53
N ALA A 103 -10.70 -10.98 9.10
CA ALA A 103 -12.07 -11.31 8.73
C ALA A 103 -13.06 -10.19 9.08
N LYS A 104 -12.88 -9.54 10.24
CA LYS A 104 -13.65 -8.37 10.66
C LYS A 104 -13.39 -7.16 9.76
N GLU A 105 -12.12 -6.91 9.43
CA GLU A 105 -11.73 -5.80 8.56
C GLU A 105 -12.25 -6.00 7.12
N ALA A 106 -12.23 -7.23 6.60
CA ALA A 106 -12.84 -7.59 5.33
C ALA A 106 -14.38 -7.51 5.32
N ALA A 107 -15.02 -7.57 6.50
CA ALA A 107 -16.47 -7.36 6.64
C ALA A 107 -16.85 -5.88 6.73
N ILE A 108 -15.92 -5.00 7.14
CA ILE A 108 -16.12 -3.54 7.23
C ILE A 108 -15.94 -2.86 5.86
N CYS A 109 -15.06 -3.37 5.01
CA CYS A 109 -14.82 -2.87 3.65
C CYS A 109 -15.74 -3.49 2.57
N ARG A 110 -16.91 -4.02 2.95
CA ARG A 110 -17.89 -4.62 2.03
C ARG A 110 -19.18 -3.82 2.06
#